data_AF-A0A2E4AYT6-F1
#
_entry.id   AF-A0A2E4AYT6-F1
#
_cell.length_a   1.000
_cell.length_b   1.000
_cell.length_c   1.000
_cell.angle_alpha   90.00
_cell.angle_beta   90.00
_cell.angle_gamma   90.00
#
_symmetry.space_group_name_H-M   'P 1'
#
loop_
_entity.id
_entity.type
_entity.pdbx_description
1 polymer ?
#
loop_
_entity_poly.entity_id
_entity_poly.type
_entity_poly.pdbx_seq_one_letter_code
_entity_poly.pdbx_strand_id
1 'polypeptide(L)'
;MKLIYPILFLISSGFFLNAEKKVVFIAGKKSHGYFSHEHIAGSKLLSKYINQADVGIKSMVVTDDGYPKNPSILEDADSIVVYCDGGGRHLLNSHLKEFDILMKRGIGLACIHYGVEVPKGAPGNYFLKWLGGYFETNWSVNPHWVANFSKLPNHPVANGVDQFSINDEWYYHMRFRESMSGVTPILSALPSEETLRRKDGPHSNNPHVRDAVIKRKEAQHVAWVYQRGKDYNEGRGFGFTGGHHHVNWGSDNFRKLVLNGIAWTAKLKIPQEGLKSGKVDLKDLTANQDYPSSDRWSEKKIKTVLNDFKNVSF
;
A
#
# COMPACT_ATOMS: atom_id res chain seq x y z
N MET A 1 20.26 -60.20 34.12
CA MET A 1 20.91 -59.30 33.14
C MET A 1 19.81 -58.79 32.20
N LYS A 2 19.24 -57.60 32.44
CA LYS A 2 18.21 -57.00 31.59
C LYS A 2 18.89 -55.92 30.73
N LEU A 3 18.95 -56.14 29.41
CA LEU A 3 19.43 -55.13 28.47
C LEU A 3 18.35 -54.05 28.29
N ILE A 4 18.75 -52.79 28.47
CA ILE A 4 17.97 -51.60 28.13
C ILE A 4 18.55 -51.07 26.82
N TYR A 5 17.75 -51.05 25.75
CA TYR A 5 18.10 -50.36 24.51
C TYR A 5 17.57 -48.93 24.55
N PRO A 6 18.40 -47.90 24.27
CA PRO A 6 17.93 -46.53 24.17
C PRO A 6 17.21 -46.34 22.83
N ILE A 7 15.96 -45.89 22.88
CA ILE A 7 15.20 -45.43 21.71
C ILE A 7 15.71 -44.04 21.34
N LEU A 8 16.39 -43.94 20.21
CA LEU A 8 16.86 -42.69 19.64
C LEU A 8 15.68 -42.00 18.92
N PHE A 9 15.14 -40.93 19.51
CA PHE A 9 14.19 -40.05 18.81
C PHE A 9 14.93 -39.25 17.74
N LEU A 10 14.80 -39.63 16.47
CA LEU A 10 15.20 -38.78 15.35
C LEU A 10 14.18 -37.63 15.24
N ILE A 11 14.59 -36.44 15.68
CA ILE A 11 13.90 -35.19 15.34
C ILE A 11 14.27 -34.89 13.88
N SER A 12 13.37 -35.24 12.96
CA SER A 12 13.45 -34.78 11.56
C SER A 12 13.17 -33.28 11.53
N SER A 13 14.23 -32.47 11.57
CA SER A 13 14.16 -31.05 11.23
C SER A 13 13.94 -30.95 9.72
N GLY A 14 12.67 -31.04 9.29
CA GLY A 14 12.29 -30.71 7.93
C GLY A 14 12.60 -29.24 7.66
N PHE A 15 13.71 -28.98 6.96
CA PHE A 15 13.94 -27.69 6.33
C PHE A 15 12.88 -27.53 5.22
N PHE A 16 11.75 -26.92 5.55
CA PHE A 16 10.91 -26.30 4.53
C PHE A 16 11.73 -25.15 3.94
N LEU A 17 12.40 -25.40 2.82
CA LEU A 17 12.77 -24.33 1.89
C LEU A 17 11.46 -23.64 1.51
N ASN A 18 11.17 -22.53 2.17
CA ASN A 18 9.99 -21.74 1.87
C ASN A 18 10.19 -21.19 0.45
N ALA A 19 9.40 -21.67 -0.51
CA ALA A 19 9.50 -21.20 -1.89
C ALA A 19 9.36 -19.68 -1.91
N GLU A 20 10.28 -19.03 -2.61
CA GLU A 20 10.37 -17.59 -2.70
C GLU A 20 9.08 -17.00 -3.27
N LYS A 21 8.57 -15.95 -2.62
CA LYS A 21 7.27 -15.35 -2.96
C LYS A 21 7.38 -14.42 -4.15
N LYS A 22 6.50 -14.61 -5.13
CA LYS A 22 6.43 -13.77 -6.34
C LYS A 22 5.50 -12.59 -6.12
N VAL A 23 6.04 -11.37 -6.28
CA VAL A 23 5.26 -10.13 -6.25
C VAL A 23 5.31 -9.43 -7.60
N VAL A 24 4.14 -9.17 -8.20
CA VAL A 24 4.06 -8.45 -9.49
C VAL A 24 3.52 -7.05 -9.25
N PHE A 25 4.35 -6.03 -9.49
CA PHE A 25 3.91 -4.64 -9.55
C PHE A 25 3.36 -4.34 -10.94
N ILE A 26 2.18 -3.74 -11.00
CA ILE A 26 1.57 -3.19 -12.22
C ILE A 26 1.60 -1.67 -12.07
N ALA A 27 2.53 -1.04 -12.80
CA ALA A 27 2.61 0.41 -12.88
C ALA A 27 1.65 0.91 -13.98
N GLY A 28 0.70 1.75 -13.60
CA GLY A 28 -0.22 2.38 -14.53
C GLY A 28 0.46 3.39 -15.45
N LYS A 29 -0.33 3.97 -16.36
CA LYS A 29 0.12 5.08 -17.22
C LYS A 29 0.62 6.25 -16.37
N LYS A 30 1.61 6.98 -16.90
CA LYS A 30 2.11 8.24 -16.35
C LYS A 30 0.96 9.25 -16.19
N SER A 31 0.99 10.07 -15.14
CA SER A 31 -0.16 10.90 -14.76
C SER A 31 0.14 12.38 -14.40
N HIS A 32 0.73 12.69 -13.23
CA HIS A 32 0.71 14.06 -12.65
C HIS A 32 2.02 14.86 -12.74
N GLY A 33 2.98 14.41 -13.55
CA GLY A 33 4.26 15.10 -13.75
C GLY A 33 5.33 14.75 -12.71
N TYR A 34 6.53 15.30 -12.89
CA TYR A 34 7.71 14.99 -12.11
C TYR A 34 7.47 15.01 -10.58
N PHE A 35 7.84 13.93 -9.90
CA PHE A 35 7.69 13.71 -8.46
C PHE A 35 6.24 13.65 -7.95
N SER A 36 5.25 13.54 -8.85
CA SER A 36 3.82 13.46 -8.50
C SER A 36 3.13 12.30 -9.22
N HIS A 37 2.54 11.35 -8.48
CA HIS A 37 1.95 10.13 -9.05
C HIS A 37 2.93 9.35 -9.95
N GLU A 38 4.15 9.17 -9.44
CA GLU A 38 5.22 8.45 -10.12
C GLU A 38 4.97 6.94 -10.06
N HIS A 39 4.11 6.44 -10.94
CA HIS A 39 3.67 5.04 -10.95
C HIS A 39 4.82 4.09 -11.30
N ILE A 40 5.61 4.43 -12.34
CA ILE A 40 6.73 3.58 -12.77
C ILE A 40 7.91 3.76 -11.81
N ALA A 41 8.31 5.00 -11.53
CA ALA A 41 9.46 5.25 -10.65
C ALA A 41 9.20 4.71 -9.24
N GLY A 42 8.01 4.95 -8.67
CA GLY A 42 7.61 4.45 -7.36
C GLY A 42 7.57 2.92 -7.30
N SER A 43 6.97 2.27 -8.30
CA SER A 43 6.93 0.79 -8.35
C SER A 43 8.33 0.18 -8.47
N LYS A 44 9.21 0.75 -9.30
CA LYS A 44 10.60 0.29 -9.43
C LYS A 44 11.40 0.50 -8.16
N LEU A 45 11.21 1.64 -7.48
CA LEU A 45 11.85 1.92 -6.20
C LEU A 45 11.41 0.90 -5.14
N LEU A 46 10.11 0.70 -4.94
CA LEU A 46 9.58 -0.27 -3.98
C LEU A 46 10.03 -1.70 -4.31
N SER A 47 9.97 -2.09 -5.58
CA SER A 47 10.44 -3.39 -6.06
C SER A 47 11.94 -3.60 -5.82
N LYS A 48 12.77 -2.56 -5.99
CA LYS A 48 14.20 -2.63 -5.64
C LYS A 48 14.38 -2.94 -4.16
N TYR A 49 13.73 -2.19 -3.26
CA TYR A 49 13.96 -2.35 -1.82
C TYR A 49 13.33 -3.62 -1.24
N ILE A 50 12.20 -4.08 -1.77
CA ILE A 50 11.62 -5.35 -1.31
C ILE A 50 12.49 -6.55 -1.71
N ASN A 51 13.11 -6.52 -2.89
CA ASN A 51 14.08 -7.53 -3.32
C ASN A 51 15.36 -7.48 -2.47
N GLN A 52 15.83 -6.28 -2.10
CA GLN A 52 17.01 -6.10 -1.25
C GLN A 52 16.77 -6.45 0.22
N ALA A 53 15.52 -6.58 0.66
CA ALA A 53 15.19 -6.94 2.03
C ALA A 53 15.61 -8.38 2.38
N ASP A 54 15.79 -9.24 1.36
CA ASP A 54 16.25 -10.64 1.48
C ASP A 54 15.38 -11.48 2.45
N VAL A 55 14.06 -11.34 2.30
CA VAL A 55 13.05 -12.03 3.13
C VAL A 55 12.31 -13.15 2.38
N GLY A 56 12.90 -13.66 1.30
CA GLY A 56 12.27 -14.66 0.44
C GLY A 56 11.15 -14.10 -0.45
N ILE A 57 11.34 -12.88 -0.99
CA ILE A 57 10.52 -12.28 -2.05
C ILE A 57 11.36 -12.10 -3.30
N LYS A 58 10.77 -12.40 -4.47
CA LYS A 58 11.16 -11.82 -5.74
C LYS A 58 10.02 -10.99 -6.32
N SER A 59 10.34 -9.75 -6.64
CA SER A 59 9.41 -8.84 -7.30
C SER A 59 9.86 -8.39 -8.67
N MET A 60 8.87 -8.12 -9.52
CA MET A 60 9.05 -7.55 -10.85
C MET A 60 8.06 -6.41 -11.09
N VAL A 61 8.37 -5.53 -12.04
CA VAL A 61 7.52 -4.39 -12.41
C VAL A 61 7.09 -4.50 -13.87
N VAL A 62 5.78 -4.52 -14.10
CA VAL A 62 5.17 -4.42 -15.42
C VAL A 62 4.86 -2.96 -15.71
N THR A 63 5.37 -2.45 -16.83
CA THR A 63 5.23 -1.05 -17.26
C THR A 63 4.58 -0.98 -18.65
N ASP A 64 3.47 -1.70 -18.81
CA ASP A 64 2.76 -1.87 -20.09
C ASP A 64 1.77 -0.72 -20.39
N ASP A 65 1.92 0.43 -19.72
CA ASP A 65 1.00 1.56 -19.79
C ASP A 65 -0.44 1.17 -19.37
N GLY A 66 -0.59 0.39 -18.30
CA GLY A 66 -1.89 -0.06 -17.78
C GLY A 66 -1.88 -1.51 -17.35
N TYR A 67 -3.00 -2.21 -17.58
CA TYR A 67 -3.11 -3.64 -17.30
C TYR A 67 -2.09 -4.42 -18.16
N PRO A 68 -1.47 -5.50 -17.65
CA PRO A 68 -0.44 -6.25 -18.39
C PRO A 68 -0.92 -6.71 -19.77
N LYS A 69 -0.09 -6.51 -20.80
CA LYS A 69 -0.37 -7.01 -22.17
C LYS A 69 -0.44 -8.52 -22.22
N ASN A 70 0.34 -9.18 -21.37
CA ASN A 70 0.26 -10.61 -21.12
C ASN A 70 -0.21 -10.87 -19.67
N PRO A 71 -1.52 -11.13 -19.44
CA PRO A 71 -2.05 -11.35 -18.09
C PRO A 71 -1.54 -12.61 -17.39
N SER A 72 -0.99 -13.60 -18.12
CA SER A 72 -0.53 -14.86 -17.51
C SER A 72 0.62 -14.67 -16.51
N ILE A 73 1.32 -13.53 -16.58
CA ILE A 73 2.35 -13.14 -15.61
C ILE A 73 1.81 -13.02 -14.17
N LEU A 74 0.49 -12.85 -14.02
CA LEU A 74 -0.20 -12.70 -12.74
C LEU A 74 -0.66 -14.04 -12.15
N GLU A 75 -0.67 -15.13 -12.94
CA GLU A 75 -1.32 -16.38 -12.56
C GLU A 75 -0.57 -17.14 -11.46
N ASP A 76 0.74 -16.98 -11.36
CA ASP A 76 1.63 -17.58 -10.36
C ASP A 76 2.11 -16.56 -9.31
N ALA A 77 1.55 -15.35 -9.29
CA ALA A 77 1.88 -14.35 -8.28
C ALA A 77 1.33 -14.75 -6.91
N ASP A 78 2.11 -14.52 -5.85
CA ASP A 78 1.63 -14.57 -4.47
C ASP A 78 0.95 -13.26 -4.06
N SER A 79 1.38 -12.14 -4.65
CA SER A 79 0.74 -10.83 -4.49
C SER A 79 0.90 -9.96 -5.73
N ILE A 80 -0.11 -9.14 -5.98
CA ILE A 80 -0.12 -8.13 -7.03
C ILE A 80 -0.15 -6.76 -6.36
N VAL A 81 0.69 -5.83 -6.82
CA VAL A 81 0.70 -4.43 -6.37
C VAL A 81 0.23 -3.57 -7.53
N VAL A 82 -0.78 -2.73 -7.30
CA VAL A 82 -1.31 -1.80 -8.29
C VAL A 82 -1.01 -0.39 -7.85
N TYR A 83 -0.23 0.32 -8.68
CA TYR A 83 0.03 1.74 -8.51
C TYR A 83 -0.29 2.44 -9.83
N CYS A 84 -1.43 3.12 -9.87
CA CYS A 84 -1.97 3.70 -11.09
C CYS A 84 -2.91 4.87 -10.78
N ASP A 85 -3.42 5.50 -11.84
CA ASP A 85 -4.57 6.39 -11.75
C ASP A 85 -5.80 5.65 -11.21
N GLY A 86 -6.68 6.38 -10.52
CA GLY A 86 -7.92 5.86 -9.98
C GLY A 86 -9.17 6.25 -10.74
N GLY A 87 -10.30 6.15 -10.04
CA GLY A 87 -11.61 6.50 -10.56
C GLY A 87 -11.92 5.72 -11.84
N GLY A 88 -12.53 6.38 -12.82
CA GLY A 88 -12.85 5.75 -14.11
C GLY A 88 -11.62 5.24 -14.88
N ARG A 89 -10.41 5.76 -14.59
CA ARG A 89 -9.17 5.38 -15.27
C ARG A 89 -8.41 4.24 -14.59
N HIS A 90 -8.94 3.69 -13.49
CA HIS A 90 -8.30 2.58 -12.81
C HIS A 90 -8.12 1.38 -13.73
N LEU A 91 -6.89 0.85 -13.81
CA LEU A 91 -6.52 -0.21 -14.77
C LEU A 91 -7.24 -1.55 -14.59
N LEU A 92 -7.99 -1.73 -13.49
CA LEU A 92 -8.72 -2.97 -13.18
C LEU A 92 -10.20 -2.89 -13.58
N ASN A 93 -10.73 -1.68 -13.86
CA ASN A 93 -12.15 -1.47 -14.15
C ASN A 93 -12.65 -2.35 -15.31
N SER A 94 -11.81 -2.55 -16.33
CA SER A 94 -12.14 -3.35 -17.51
C SER A 94 -11.84 -4.84 -17.37
N HIS A 95 -11.30 -5.29 -16.23
CA HIS A 95 -10.80 -6.65 -16.01
C HIS A 95 -11.34 -7.27 -14.72
N LEU A 96 -12.48 -6.79 -14.23
CA LEU A 96 -12.95 -7.11 -12.87
C LEU A 96 -13.22 -8.61 -12.68
N LYS A 97 -13.82 -9.27 -13.66
CA LYS A 97 -14.21 -10.68 -13.56
C LYS A 97 -12.98 -11.59 -13.66
N GLU A 98 -12.08 -11.27 -14.58
CA GLU A 98 -10.81 -11.96 -14.81
C GLU A 98 -9.91 -11.83 -13.58
N PHE A 99 -9.82 -10.63 -13.01
CA PHE A 99 -9.04 -10.37 -11.81
C PHE A 99 -9.64 -11.05 -10.57
N ASP A 100 -10.97 -11.17 -10.48
CA ASP A 100 -11.63 -11.89 -9.38
C ASP A 100 -11.24 -13.37 -9.33
N ILE A 101 -10.94 -14.00 -10.48
CA ILE A 101 -10.44 -15.38 -10.54
C ILE A 101 -9.10 -15.49 -9.81
N LEU A 102 -8.19 -14.52 -10.02
CA LEU A 102 -6.91 -14.46 -9.32
C LEU A 102 -7.11 -14.24 -7.81
N MET A 103 -7.99 -13.31 -7.45
CA MET A 103 -8.29 -13.02 -6.04
C MET A 103 -8.87 -14.22 -5.30
N LYS A 104 -9.76 -15.00 -5.95
CA LYS A 104 -10.35 -16.23 -5.39
C LYS A 104 -9.32 -17.34 -5.15
N ARG A 105 -8.23 -17.36 -5.92
CA ARG A 105 -7.10 -18.28 -5.69
C ARG A 105 -6.26 -17.91 -4.46
N GLY A 106 -6.51 -16.76 -3.85
CA GLY A 106 -5.82 -16.29 -2.64
C GLY A 106 -4.64 -15.37 -2.90
N ILE A 107 -4.43 -14.95 -4.16
CA ILE A 107 -3.36 -14.02 -4.55
C ILE A 107 -3.58 -12.67 -3.87
N GLY A 108 -2.57 -12.17 -3.16
CA GLY A 108 -2.62 -10.89 -2.46
C GLY A 108 -2.87 -9.69 -3.38
N LEU A 109 -3.44 -8.61 -2.84
CA LEU A 109 -3.60 -7.34 -3.55
C LEU A 109 -3.17 -6.17 -2.67
N ALA A 110 -2.25 -5.36 -3.18
CA ALA A 110 -1.94 -4.05 -2.61
C ALA A 110 -2.31 -2.95 -3.61
N CYS A 111 -3.04 -1.93 -3.18
CA CYS A 111 -3.34 -0.75 -3.98
C CYS A 111 -2.77 0.50 -3.32
N ILE A 112 -2.04 1.28 -4.11
CA ILE A 112 -1.29 2.47 -3.65
C ILE A 112 -1.91 3.74 -4.23
N HIS A 113 -2.07 4.73 -3.35
CA HIS A 113 -2.55 6.07 -3.63
C HIS A 113 -3.86 6.08 -4.44
N TYR A 114 -3.85 6.69 -5.62
CA TYR A 114 -5.01 6.78 -6.50
C TYR A 114 -5.55 5.41 -6.93
N GLY A 115 -4.71 4.37 -6.89
CA GLY A 115 -5.12 2.97 -7.10
C GLY A 115 -6.08 2.42 -6.05
N VAL A 116 -6.41 3.16 -4.98
CA VAL A 116 -7.51 2.79 -4.06
C VAL A 116 -8.86 3.38 -4.47
N GLU A 117 -8.91 4.24 -5.49
CA GLU A 117 -10.14 4.85 -5.97
C GLU A 117 -10.70 4.10 -7.17
N VAL A 118 -11.98 3.72 -7.07
CA VAL A 118 -12.74 3.16 -8.18
C VAL A 118 -14.17 3.71 -8.17
N PRO A 119 -14.89 3.70 -9.31
CA PRO A 119 -16.28 4.12 -9.35
C PRO A 119 -17.16 3.26 -8.43
N LYS A 120 -18.16 3.90 -7.82
CA LYS A 120 -19.26 3.18 -7.16
C LYS A 120 -19.94 2.21 -8.14
N GLY A 121 -20.44 1.10 -7.62
CA GLY A 121 -21.09 0.06 -8.40
C GLY A 121 -20.19 -1.17 -8.53
N ALA A 122 -20.13 -1.78 -9.71
CA ALA A 122 -19.37 -3.02 -9.89
C ALA A 122 -17.90 -2.92 -9.44
N PRO A 123 -17.10 -1.90 -9.83
CA PRO A 123 -15.73 -1.77 -9.36
C PRO A 123 -15.61 -1.67 -7.83
N GLY A 124 -16.37 -0.76 -7.20
CA GLY A 124 -16.41 -0.62 -5.75
C GLY A 124 -16.83 -1.90 -5.02
N ASN A 125 -17.81 -2.64 -5.54
CA ASN A 125 -18.23 -3.92 -4.98
C ASN A 125 -17.12 -4.98 -5.01
N TYR A 126 -16.29 -4.99 -6.06
CA TYR A 126 -15.11 -5.86 -6.11
C TYR A 126 -14.03 -5.38 -5.13
N PHE A 127 -13.78 -4.08 -5.03
CA PHE A 127 -12.77 -3.56 -4.09
C PHE A 127 -13.15 -3.81 -2.63
N LEU A 128 -14.44 -3.77 -2.28
CA LEU A 128 -14.91 -4.23 -0.98
C LEU A 128 -14.63 -5.72 -0.73
N LYS A 129 -14.61 -6.57 -1.77
CA LYS A 129 -14.26 -7.99 -1.67
C LYS A 129 -12.75 -8.23 -1.69
N TRP A 130 -11.97 -7.36 -2.33
CA TRP A 130 -10.53 -7.58 -2.53
C TRP A 130 -9.67 -6.85 -1.51
N LEU A 131 -9.99 -5.59 -1.21
CA LEU A 131 -9.27 -4.69 -0.32
C LEU A 131 -10.02 -4.37 0.97
N GLY A 132 -11.32 -4.69 1.07
CA GLY A 132 -12.13 -4.40 2.26
C GLY A 132 -12.56 -2.94 2.39
N GLY A 133 -12.01 -2.05 1.57
CA GLY A 133 -12.41 -0.66 1.44
C GLY A 133 -11.84 -0.02 0.17
N TYR A 134 -12.37 1.15 -0.18
CA TYR A 134 -11.92 1.96 -1.31
C TYR A 134 -12.32 3.42 -1.15
N PHE A 135 -11.73 4.30 -1.96
CA PHE A 135 -12.21 5.67 -2.12
C PHE A 135 -13.48 5.66 -3.00
N GLU A 136 -14.60 6.13 -2.45
CA GLU A 136 -15.84 6.29 -3.20
C GLU A 136 -16.12 7.78 -3.45
N THR A 137 -16.34 8.16 -4.71
CA THR A 137 -16.67 9.54 -5.05
C THR A 137 -17.96 10.02 -4.38
N ASN A 138 -17.99 11.28 -3.95
CA ASN A 138 -19.03 11.90 -3.11
C ASN A 138 -19.18 11.31 -1.69
N TRP A 139 -18.32 10.37 -1.30
CA TRP A 139 -18.25 9.83 0.06
C TRP A 139 -16.88 10.15 0.68
N SER A 140 -15.81 9.80 -0.03
CA SER A 140 -14.41 10.01 0.35
C SER A 140 -13.87 11.35 -0.13
N VAL A 141 -12.75 11.80 0.46
CA VAL A 141 -12.14 13.11 0.17
C VAL A 141 -10.61 13.00 0.05
N ASN A 142 -9.99 13.88 -0.74
CA ASN A 142 -8.53 13.87 -1.03
C ASN A 142 -7.81 15.22 -0.82
N PRO A 143 -7.81 15.81 0.39
CA PRO A 143 -7.02 17.00 0.66
C PRO A 143 -5.51 16.68 0.74
N HIS A 144 -4.68 17.72 0.56
CA HIS A 144 -3.26 17.67 0.91
C HIS A 144 -3.09 18.14 2.36
N TRP A 145 -2.46 17.33 3.21
CA TRP A 145 -2.25 17.67 4.62
C TRP A 145 -1.15 16.84 5.27
N VAL A 146 -0.66 17.31 6.42
CA VAL A 146 0.28 16.57 7.27
C VAL A 146 -0.50 15.62 8.18
N ALA A 147 -0.42 14.32 7.92
CA ALA A 147 -0.95 13.30 8.81
C ALA A 147 0.09 12.94 9.87
N ASN A 148 -0.30 12.95 11.15
CA ASN A 148 0.54 12.55 12.28
C ASN A 148 0.11 11.17 12.80
N PHE A 149 1.01 10.19 12.69
CA PHE A 149 0.81 8.80 13.12
C PHE A 149 1.54 8.55 14.44
N SER A 150 0.95 9.04 15.53
CA SER A 150 1.48 8.86 16.90
C SER A 150 1.07 7.52 17.54
N LYS A 151 0.17 6.77 16.91
CA LYS A 151 -0.28 5.45 17.37
C LYS A 151 -0.27 4.48 16.20
N LEU A 152 0.37 3.33 16.41
CA LEU A 152 0.43 2.22 15.47
C LEU A 152 -0.18 0.98 16.13
N PRO A 153 -0.91 0.13 15.37
CA PRO A 153 -1.51 -1.06 15.94
C PRO A 153 -0.47 -2.15 16.20
N ASN A 154 -0.83 -3.11 17.06
CA ASN A 154 -0.09 -4.38 17.15
C ASN A 154 -0.48 -5.28 15.97
N HIS A 155 0.11 -5.02 14.81
CA HIS A 155 -0.09 -5.81 13.59
C HIS A 155 1.24 -5.96 12.83
N PRO A 156 1.53 -7.11 12.20
CA PRO A 156 2.81 -7.34 11.51
C PRO A 156 3.20 -6.26 10.48
N VAL A 157 2.22 -5.62 9.84
CA VAL A 157 2.49 -4.53 8.89
C VAL A 157 3.11 -3.29 9.55
N ALA A 158 2.83 -3.06 10.83
CA ALA A 158 3.40 -1.96 11.62
C ALA A 158 4.74 -2.32 12.29
N ASN A 159 5.25 -3.55 12.14
CA ASN A 159 6.50 -3.96 12.76
C ASN A 159 7.69 -3.07 12.34
N GLY A 160 8.43 -2.60 13.33
CA GLY A 160 9.60 -1.73 13.19
C GLY A 160 9.32 -0.37 12.55
N VAL A 161 8.05 0.03 12.41
CA VAL A 161 7.67 1.37 11.99
C VAL A 161 7.56 2.21 13.26
N ASP A 162 8.32 3.30 13.34
CA ASP A 162 8.19 4.26 14.44
C ASP A 162 7.08 5.26 14.16
N GLN A 163 6.75 6.11 15.14
CA GLN A 163 5.85 7.24 14.90
C GLN A 163 6.42 8.12 13.78
N PHE A 164 5.55 8.72 12.97
CA PHE A 164 5.97 9.63 11.91
C PHE A 164 4.89 10.61 11.53
N SER A 165 5.29 11.75 10.94
CA SER A 165 4.38 12.69 10.29
C SER A 165 4.80 12.90 8.84
N ILE A 166 3.83 12.91 7.92
CA ILE A 166 4.09 13.04 6.47
C ILE A 166 3.05 13.97 5.85
N ASN A 167 3.52 14.95 5.07
CA ASN A 167 2.69 15.72 4.16
C ASN A 167 2.46 14.92 2.87
N ASP A 168 1.21 14.64 2.54
CA ASP A 168 0.81 13.94 1.32
C ASP A 168 -0.62 14.33 0.94
N GLU A 169 -1.10 13.87 -0.21
CA GLU A 169 -2.51 13.86 -0.56
C GLU A 169 -3.20 12.64 0.07
N TRP A 170 -3.33 12.65 1.40
CA TRP A 170 -3.94 11.55 2.13
C TRP A 170 -5.45 11.54 1.96
N TYR A 171 -5.98 10.42 1.45
CA TYR A 171 -7.41 10.25 1.27
C TYR A 171 -8.04 9.72 2.54
N TYR A 172 -9.24 10.19 2.86
CA TYR A 172 -9.98 9.68 4.01
C TYR A 172 -11.49 9.64 3.81
N HIS A 173 -12.20 9.18 4.86
CA HIS A 173 -13.60 8.82 4.81
C HIS A 173 -13.85 7.74 3.74
N MET A 174 -13.05 6.67 3.79
CA MET A 174 -13.13 5.54 2.85
C MET A 174 -14.46 4.80 2.99
N ARG A 175 -14.93 4.20 1.91
CA ARG A 175 -16.03 3.25 1.94
C ARG A 175 -15.46 1.89 2.34
N PHE A 176 -15.71 1.45 3.57
CA PHE A 176 -15.36 0.10 4.03
C PHE A 176 -16.55 -0.86 3.92
N ARG A 177 -16.25 -2.15 4.01
CA ARG A 177 -17.26 -3.19 4.26
C ARG A 177 -18.05 -2.89 5.53
N GLU A 178 -19.25 -3.42 5.61
CA GLU A 178 -20.09 -3.29 6.80
C GLU A 178 -19.33 -3.73 8.06
N SER A 179 -19.43 -2.91 9.11
CA SER A 179 -18.73 -3.07 10.40
C SER A 179 -17.21 -3.26 10.28
N MET A 180 -16.60 -2.89 9.14
CA MET A 180 -15.20 -3.12 8.83
C MET A 180 -14.78 -4.59 9.01
N SER A 181 -15.70 -5.54 8.77
CA SER A 181 -15.44 -6.96 9.00
C SER A 181 -14.21 -7.44 8.23
N GLY A 182 -13.23 -7.97 8.97
CA GLY A 182 -11.94 -8.46 8.45
C GLY A 182 -10.91 -7.36 8.11
N VAL A 183 -11.26 -6.08 8.28
CA VAL A 183 -10.39 -4.93 8.01
C VAL A 183 -9.73 -4.47 9.30
N THR A 184 -8.41 -4.27 9.25
CA THR A 184 -7.64 -3.71 10.36
C THR A 184 -6.98 -2.41 9.90
N PRO A 185 -7.33 -1.25 10.49
CA PRO A 185 -6.61 -0.01 10.26
C PRO A 185 -5.14 -0.13 10.66
N ILE A 186 -4.24 0.33 9.79
CA ILE A 186 -2.79 0.36 10.04
C ILE A 186 -2.34 1.78 10.34
N LEU A 187 -2.75 2.76 9.54
CA LEU A 187 -2.50 4.17 9.78
C LEU A 187 -3.82 4.90 9.94
N SER A 188 -3.94 5.62 11.06
CA SER A 188 -5.09 6.47 11.32
C SER A 188 -4.64 7.81 11.89
N ALA A 189 -5.27 8.88 11.44
CA ALA A 189 -5.05 10.23 11.96
C ALA A 189 -6.38 10.99 11.94
N LEU A 190 -6.56 11.94 12.86
CA LEU A 190 -7.69 12.86 12.82
C LEU A 190 -7.29 14.09 11.98
N PRO A 191 -7.86 14.28 10.77
CA PRO A 191 -7.58 15.47 9.97
C PRO A 191 -8.10 16.72 10.67
N SER A 192 -7.40 17.84 10.52
CA SER A 192 -7.90 19.13 11.00
C SER A 192 -9.04 19.64 10.12
N GLU A 193 -9.84 20.57 10.66
CA GLU A 193 -10.94 21.21 9.92
C GLU A 193 -10.45 21.99 8.68
N GLU A 194 -9.15 22.32 8.61
CA GLU A 194 -8.55 22.97 7.44
C GLU A 194 -8.66 22.13 6.17
N THR A 195 -8.65 20.80 6.33
CA THR A 195 -8.81 19.84 5.23
C THR A 195 -10.22 19.83 4.65
N LEU A 196 -11.20 20.45 5.35
CA LEU A 196 -12.63 20.48 4.99
C LEU A 196 -13.11 21.88 4.56
N ARG A 197 -12.21 22.79 4.15
CA ARG A 197 -12.58 24.16 3.72
C ARG A 197 -13.20 24.26 2.33
N ARG A 198 -12.94 23.28 1.45
CA ARG A 198 -13.51 23.23 0.10
C ARG A 198 -15.05 23.10 0.14
N LYS A 199 -15.73 23.51 -0.94
CA LYS A 199 -17.17 23.23 -1.11
C LYS A 199 -17.39 21.73 -1.30
N ASP A 200 -18.62 21.28 -1.05
CA ASP A 200 -18.99 19.89 -1.26
C ASP A 200 -18.87 19.49 -2.74
N GLY A 201 -18.49 18.23 -3.00
CA GLY A 201 -18.21 17.75 -4.34
C GLY A 201 -17.55 16.37 -4.39
N PRO A 202 -17.27 15.85 -5.60
CA PRO A 202 -16.94 14.43 -5.81
C PRO A 202 -15.70 13.93 -5.08
N HIS A 203 -14.71 14.79 -4.87
CA HIS A 203 -13.47 14.48 -4.15
C HIS A 203 -13.16 15.48 -3.03
N SER A 204 -14.03 16.48 -2.81
CA SER A 204 -13.77 17.58 -1.87
C SER A 204 -14.35 17.35 -0.49
N ASN A 205 -15.66 17.55 -0.34
CA ASN A 205 -16.34 17.52 0.94
C ASN A 205 -17.77 17.02 0.75
N ASN A 206 -18.39 16.62 1.86
CA ASN A 206 -19.79 16.25 1.93
C ASN A 206 -20.26 16.33 3.40
N PRO A 207 -21.58 16.26 3.66
CA PRO A 207 -22.10 16.31 5.02
C PRO A 207 -21.60 15.16 5.92
N HIS A 208 -21.40 13.96 5.37
CA HIS A 208 -20.99 12.78 6.14
C HIS A 208 -19.56 12.93 6.68
N VAL A 209 -18.62 13.35 5.84
CA VAL A 209 -17.22 13.54 6.28
C VAL A 209 -17.10 14.68 7.29
N ARG A 210 -17.89 15.76 7.14
CA ARG A 210 -17.94 16.83 8.15
C ARG A 210 -18.49 16.32 9.47
N ASP A 211 -19.53 15.51 9.44
CA ASP A 211 -20.10 14.91 10.64
C ASP A 211 -19.08 14.00 11.35
N ALA A 212 -18.43 13.11 10.60
CA ALA A 212 -17.39 12.20 11.10
C ALA A 212 -16.20 12.94 11.73
N VAL A 213 -15.62 13.91 11.01
CA VAL A 213 -14.37 14.57 11.43
C VAL A 213 -14.61 15.73 12.39
N ILE A 214 -15.61 16.59 12.14
CA ILE A 214 -15.80 17.83 12.93
C ILE A 214 -16.58 17.53 14.21
N LYS A 215 -17.69 16.80 14.11
CA LYS A 215 -18.59 16.57 15.25
C LYS A 215 -18.20 15.33 16.05
N ARG A 216 -18.05 14.19 15.37
CA ARG A 216 -17.74 12.90 16.02
C ARG A 216 -16.25 12.73 16.33
N LYS A 217 -15.38 13.59 15.77
CA LYS A 217 -13.92 13.57 15.96
C LYS A 217 -13.32 12.18 15.68
N GLU A 218 -13.85 11.48 14.68
CA GLU A 218 -13.43 10.14 14.33
C GLU A 218 -12.06 10.16 13.64
N ALA A 219 -11.11 9.39 14.16
CA ALA A 219 -9.86 9.13 13.48
C ALA A 219 -10.15 8.48 12.12
N GLN A 220 -9.47 8.98 11.08
CA GLN A 220 -9.67 8.52 9.73
C GLN A 220 -8.57 7.55 9.31
N HIS A 221 -8.96 6.46 8.64
CA HIS A 221 -8.06 5.39 8.24
C HIS A 221 -7.50 5.64 6.84
N VAL A 222 -6.17 5.80 6.76
CA VAL A 222 -5.45 6.17 5.52
C VAL A 222 -4.53 5.04 5.01
N ALA A 223 -4.34 4.00 5.83
CA ALA A 223 -3.81 2.71 5.41
C ALA A 223 -4.49 1.58 6.20
N TRP A 224 -4.77 0.46 5.56
CA TRP A 224 -5.45 -0.67 6.18
C TRP A 224 -5.05 -2.00 5.53
N VAL A 225 -5.24 -3.08 6.27
CA VAL A 225 -5.19 -4.43 5.73
C VAL A 225 -6.57 -5.08 5.76
N TYR A 226 -6.76 -6.08 4.92
CA TYR A 226 -7.98 -6.87 4.87
C TYR A 226 -7.66 -8.36 4.71
N GLN A 227 -8.16 -9.18 5.63
CA GLN A 227 -8.08 -10.63 5.53
C GLN A 227 -9.37 -11.16 4.89
N ARG A 228 -9.27 -11.69 3.67
CA ARG A 228 -10.43 -12.24 2.96
C ARG A 228 -10.88 -13.57 3.57
N GLY A 229 -12.14 -13.92 3.35
CA GLY A 229 -12.73 -15.18 3.80
C GLY A 229 -12.22 -16.41 3.04
N LYS A 230 -12.73 -17.58 3.44
CA LYS A 230 -12.39 -18.88 2.84
C LYS A 230 -12.77 -18.98 1.36
N ASP A 231 -13.83 -18.29 0.94
CA ASP A 231 -14.26 -18.16 -0.45
C ASP A 231 -13.24 -17.45 -1.36
N TYR A 232 -12.28 -16.74 -0.75
CA TYR A 232 -11.14 -16.11 -1.41
C TYR A 232 -9.79 -16.73 -0.99
N ASN A 233 -9.81 -18.00 -0.55
CA ASN A 233 -8.64 -18.76 -0.11
C ASN A 233 -7.76 -18.00 0.90
N GLU A 234 -8.41 -17.27 1.81
CA GLU A 234 -7.76 -16.46 2.83
C GLU A 234 -6.71 -15.49 2.26
N GLY A 235 -6.95 -14.98 1.06
CA GLY A 235 -6.12 -13.96 0.44
C GLY A 235 -6.13 -12.66 1.22
N ARG A 236 -5.13 -11.81 0.98
CA ARG A 236 -4.87 -10.61 1.77
C ARG A 236 -4.91 -9.35 0.91
N GLY A 237 -5.49 -8.28 1.46
CA GLY A 237 -5.59 -6.96 0.84
C GLY A 237 -4.83 -5.91 1.65
N PHE A 238 -4.19 -4.95 0.98
CA PHE A 238 -3.55 -3.78 1.60
C PHE A 238 -3.92 -2.52 0.81
N GLY A 239 -4.61 -1.59 1.46
CA GLY A 239 -4.90 -0.27 0.91
C GLY A 239 -4.03 0.78 1.56
N PHE A 240 -3.42 1.64 0.75
CA PHE A 240 -2.56 2.73 1.22
C PHE A 240 -2.85 3.99 0.41
N THR A 241 -3.31 5.05 1.05
CA THR A 241 -3.78 6.26 0.34
C THR A 241 -2.68 7.29 0.08
N GLY A 242 -1.51 7.16 0.72
CA GLY A 242 -0.36 8.02 0.48
C GLY A 242 0.39 7.63 -0.80
N GLY A 243 1.35 8.47 -1.18
CA GLY A 243 2.21 8.22 -2.34
C GLY A 243 2.10 9.28 -3.44
N HIS A 244 1.28 10.33 -3.27
CA HIS A 244 1.18 11.42 -4.23
C HIS A 244 2.57 12.02 -4.49
N HIS A 245 3.26 12.39 -3.41
CA HIS A 245 4.61 12.94 -3.48
C HIS A 245 5.66 11.83 -3.50
N HIS A 246 6.35 11.68 -4.63
CA HIS A 246 7.39 10.64 -4.77
C HIS A 246 8.53 10.79 -3.73
N VAL A 247 8.81 12.01 -3.28
CA VAL A 247 9.84 12.26 -2.25
C VAL A 247 9.54 11.54 -0.93
N ASN A 248 8.27 11.23 -0.62
CA ASN A 248 7.87 10.56 0.62
C ASN A 248 8.43 9.13 0.71
N TRP A 249 8.79 8.52 -0.43
CA TRP A 249 9.55 7.28 -0.44
C TRP A 249 10.94 7.41 0.17
N GLY A 250 11.44 8.63 0.41
CA GLY A 250 12.65 8.90 1.18
C GLY A 250 12.52 8.67 2.68
N SER A 251 11.30 8.71 3.23
CA SER A 251 11.06 8.43 4.65
C SER A 251 11.10 6.93 4.95
N ASP A 252 11.93 6.53 5.92
CA ASP A 252 12.13 5.12 6.26
C ASP A 252 10.86 4.48 6.84
N ASN A 253 10.12 5.18 7.70
CA ASN A 253 8.88 4.68 8.29
C ASN A 253 7.76 4.54 7.24
N PHE A 254 7.60 5.55 6.38
CA PHE A 254 6.62 5.52 5.29
C PHE A 254 6.90 4.36 4.32
N ARG A 255 8.16 4.21 3.90
CA ARG A 255 8.58 3.15 2.98
C ARG A 255 8.50 1.77 3.63
N LYS A 256 8.99 1.60 4.87
CA LYS A 256 8.95 0.33 5.60
C LYS A 256 7.53 -0.20 5.76
N LEU A 257 6.59 0.67 6.13
CA LEU A 257 5.18 0.29 6.28
C LEU A 257 4.58 -0.28 4.99
N VAL A 258 4.86 0.36 3.86
CA VAL A 258 4.38 -0.11 2.55
C VAL A 258 5.05 -1.42 2.14
N LEU A 259 6.37 -1.55 2.36
CA LEU A 259 7.09 -2.81 2.11
C LEU A 259 6.56 -3.97 2.97
N ASN A 260 6.31 -3.72 4.26
CA ASN A 260 5.69 -4.68 5.16
C ASN A 260 4.28 -5.06 4.68
N GLY A 261 3.48 -4.09 4.23
CA GLY A 261 2.14 -4.31 3.68
C GLY A 261 2.16 -5.24 2.47
N ILE A 262 3.05 -4.99 1.51
CA ILE A 262 3.22 -5.80 0.30
C ILE A 262 3.71 -7.22 0.64
N ALA A 263 4.68 -7.34 1.54
CA ALA A 263 5.15 -8.66 1.98
C ALA A 263 4.05 -9.43 2.73
N TRP A 264 3.23 -8.72 3.52
CA TRP A 264 2.14 -9.32 4.26
C TRP A 264 1.04 -9.84 3.33
N THR A 265 0.73 -9.12 2.23
CA THR A 265 -0.24 -9.60 1.22
C THR A 265 0.26 -10.83 0.48
N ALA A 266 1.57 -11.00 0.31
CA ALA A 266 2.21 -12.23 -0.19
C ALA A 266 2.26 -13.38 0.85
N LYS A 267 1.57 -13.23 1.98
CA LYS A 267 1.51 -14.18 3.10
C LYS A 267 2.86 -14.45 3.79
N LEU A 268 3.84 -13.55 3.69
CA LEU A 268 5.07 -13.69 4.46
C LEU A 268 4.90 -13.29 5.92
N LYS A 269 5.77 -13.88 6.75
CA LYS A 269 5.97 -13.46 8.12
C LYS A 269 6.85 -12.20 8.12
N ILE A 270 6.33 -11.12 8.67
CA ILE A 270 7.09 -9.87 8.81
C ILE A 270 7.97 -9.96 10.06
N PRO A 271 9.29 -9.67 9.97
CA PRO A 271 10.17 -9.58 11.14
C PRO A 271 9.67 -8.55 12.15
N GLN A 272 10.07 -8.64 13.42
CA GLN A 272 9.61 -7.70 14.46
C GLN A 272 10.17 -6.28 14.26
N GLU A 273 11.36 -6.19 13.68
CA GLU A 273 12.04 -4.98 13.24
C GLU A 273 11.53 -4.45 11.88
N GLY A 274 10.56 -5.14 11.27
CA GLY A 274 10.06 -4.88 9.93
C GLY A 274 11.03 -5.30 8.83
N LEU A 275 10.63 -5.14 7.57
CA LEU A 275 11.55 -5.30 6.44
C LEU A 275 12.61 -4.20 6.48
N LYS A 276 13.84 -4.55 6.03
CA LYS A 276 14.87 -3.55 5.77
C LYS A 276 14.38 -2.65 4.63
N SER A 277 14.09 -1.39 4.93
CA SER A 277 13.67 -0.40 3.94
C SER A 277 14.82 0.15 3.10
N GLY A 278 16.07 -0.25 3.36
CA GLY A 278 17.28 0.25 2.71
C GLY A 278 17.50 1.75 2.90
N LYS A 279 18.52 2.32 2.26
CA LYS A 279 18.76 3.77 2.25
C LYS A 279 18.30 4.33 0.91
N VAL A 280 17.43 5.33 0.93
CA VAL A 280 16.99 6.09 -0.27
C VAL A 280 17.69 7.44 -0.27
N ASP A 281 18.34 7.77 -1.38
CA ASP A 281 18.94 9.08 -1.61
C ASP A 281 18.36 9.80 -2.84
N LEU A 282 18.94 10.96 -3.19
CA LEU A 282 18.53 11.73 -4.35
C LEU A 282 18.64 10.93 -5.66
N LYS A 283 19.68 10.11 -5.82
CA LYS A 283 19.89 9.31 -7.02
C LYS A 283 18.80 8.24 -7.14
N ASP A 284 18.41 7.63 -6.04
CA ASP A 284 17.30 6.69 -6.01
C ASP A 284 15.97 7.35 -6.40
N LEU A 285 15.66 8.52 -5.82
CA LEU A 285 14.41 9.24 -6.07
C LEU A 285 14.33 9.89 -7.46
N THR A 286 15.45 10.16 -8.11
CA THR A 286 15.48 10.75 -9.46
C THR A 286 15.59 9.69 -10.56
N ALA A 287 15.82 8.43 -10.20
CA ALA A 287 15.88 7.34 -11.14
C ALA A 287 14.47 6.95 -11.66
N ASN A 288 14.38 6.61 -12.95
CA ASN A 288 13.17 6.08 -13.58
C ASN A 288 11.92 6.97 -13.54
N GLN A 289 12.08 8.27 -13.29
CA GLN A 289 10.97 9.23 -13.24
C GLN A 289 10.10 9.14 -14.50
N ASP A 290 8.80 9.17 -14.29
CA ASP A 290 7.76 9.06 -15.31
C ASP A 290 7.84 10.26 -16.26
N TYR A 291 8.18 11.44 -15.74
CA TYR A 291 8.33 12.67 -16.52
C TYR A 291 9.74 13.26 -16.39
N PRO A 292 10.18 14.08 -17.37
CA PRO A 292 11.37 14.90 -17.24
C PRO A 292 11.29 15.84 -16.03
N SER A 293 12.44 16.30 -15.54
CA SER A 293 12.51 17.23 -14.41
C SER A 293 11.70 18.51 -14.65
N SER A 294 11.25 19.12 -13.56
CA SER A 294 10.53 20.40 -13.57
C SER A 294 10.96 21.28 -12.39
N ASP A 295 10.70 22.58 -12.49
CA ASP A 295 11.08 23.57 -11.46
C ASP A 295 10.38 23.35 -10.11
N ARG A 296 9.29 22.55 -10.08
CA ARG A 296 8.55 22.24 -8.84
C ARG A 296 9.38 21.45 -7.82
N TRP A 297 10.34 20.66 -8.29
CA TRP A 297 11.17 19.78 -7.48
C TRP A 297 12.66 19.90 -7.85
N SER A 298 13.30 20.96 -7.34
CA SER A 298 14.76 21.10 -7.44
C SER A 298 15.48 20.10 -6.54
N GLU A 299 16.73 19.75 -6.89
CA GLU A 299 17.57 18.89 -6.04
C GLU A 299 17.69 19.43 -4.62
N LYS A 300 17.83 20.75 -4.46
CA LYS A 300 17.92 21.40 -3.14
C LYS A 300 16.67 21.10 -2.33
N LYS A 301 15.48 21.25 -2.92
CA LYS A 301 14.20 20.94 -2.26
C LYS A 301 14.12 19.46 -1.86
N ILE A 302 14.51 18.55 -2.76
CA ILE A 302 14.51 17.11 -2.47
C ILE A 302 15.45 16.79 -1.30
N LYS A 303 16.68 17.32 -1.33
CA LYS A 303 17.68 17.14 -0.25
C LYS A 303 17.19 17.71 1.08
N THR A 304 16.51 18.86 1.08
CA THR A 304 15.90 19.43 2.29
C THR A 304 14.89 18.46 2.88
N VAL A 305 13.91 17.98 2.09
CA VAL A 305 12.90 17.03 2.58
C VAL A 305 13.53 15.73 3.10
N LEU A 306 14.54 15.19 2.41
CA LEU A 306 15.27 14.00 2.86
C LEU A 306 16.00 14.20 4.20
N ASN A 307 16.51 15.41 4.46
CA ASN A 307 17.15 15.73 5.72
C ASN A 307 16.11 15.90 6.82
N ASP A 308 14.96 16.50 6.52
CA ASP A 308 13.87 16.66 7.47
C ASP A 308 13.42 15.29 8.01
N PHE A 309 13.29 14.28 7.14
CA PHE A 309 12.95 12.91 7.58
C PHE A 309 13.96 12.27 8.53
N LYS A 310 15.24 12.65 8.47
CA LYS A 310 16.29 12.12 9.36
C LYS A 310 16.36 12.85 10.70
N ASN A 311 15.87 14.09 10.73
CA ASN A 311 15.99 14.98 11.88
C ASN A 311 14.75 14.94 12.79
N VAL A 312 13.70 14.20 12.42
CA VAL A 312 12.54 14.01 13.31
C VAL A 312 12.91 13.05 14.43
N SER A 313 13.17 13.60 15.61
CA SER A 313 13.23 12.86 16.86
C SER A 313 11.81 12.85 17.46
N PHE A 314 11.27 11.66 17.73
CA PHE A 314 10.00 11.48 18.45
C PHE A 314 10.25 11.37 19.95
#